data_AF-A0A9R1INJ3-F1
#
_entry.id   AF-A0A9R1INJ3-F1
#
_cell.length_a   1.000
_cell.length_b   1.000
_cell.length_c   1.000
_cell.angle_alpha   90.00
_cell.angle_beta   90.00
_cell.angle_gamma   90.00
#
_symmetry.space_group_name_H-M   'P 1'
#
loop_
_entity.id
_entity.type
_entity.pdbx_description
1 polymer ?
#
loop_
_entity_poly.entity_id
_entity_poly.type
_entity_poly.pdbx_seq_one_letter_code
_entity_poly.pdbx_strand_id
1 'polypeptide(L)'
;MAAKRKLGRPPPPAAAAPAAPKAKAKAKAKEDDAEGLFSSRSFADLGLHPTLCAHLQDKMGFQGPTRIQAQAIPVAMSGQHLLVKAATGTGKTLAYLAPIVHLLQMREPRVERTHGTFALVIVPTRELCLQVYGIAQQLVHRFHWLVPGYVMGGESRSKEKARLRKGISILIATPGRLLDHLQHTSSFVYSNLRWIVFDEADSILELGFGKAVEDILGLLGSRNDASDENKSKTDPMQRQNLLLSATLNEKVNRLANISLKNPVMIGLDEQNKPSERSSALGKKHTSLLSDDEDEMPKKHNNVVEPAVDDFKLPAQLVQRYVKVSCGSRLAVLLTILKSQFERQVSQKVVVFMSTCDAVDFHHTVLSQLEWSRGLALDTDKKQKFLGCKVFRLHGNMDQEDRKKSYLGFSSEKSAILVCTDVAARGLDIPKVRCIIQYDSPGEASEYVHRVGRTARIGEKGEALLFLQPVELDYLKDLELHGVSLTEYPFQKVLDGFPVNGEKPLKRKPISLDMHPWILSVQRTLENYVASEATTNKLARDAFCSWLRAYTAHRGELKKIFMVKKLHLGHVARSFGLKEQPSLVGRSHQVQLKKRKKEQKREGQGPTKRRKFPTKK
;
A
#
# COMPACT_ATOMS: atom_id res chain seq x y z
N MET A 1 -44.77 -6.88 83.92
CA MET A 1 -45.83 -7.90 83.79
C MET A 1 -45.63 -8.69 82.50
N ALA A 2 -45.63 -10.01 82.63
CA ALA A 2 -46.00 -11.03 81.66
C ALA A 2 -45.45 -10.95 80.21
N ALA A 3 -44.45 -11.80 79.98
CA ALA A 3 -44.14 -12.41 78.70
C ALA A 3 -45.29 -13.29 78.16
N LYS A 4 -45.40 -13.42 76.83
CA LYS A 4 -45.81 -14.69 76.19
C LYS A 4 -45.32 -14.81 74.73
N ARG A 5 -44.55 -15.87 74.53
CA ARG A 5 -43.96 -16.52 73.34
C ARG A 5 -44.76 -16.44 72.03
N LYS A 6 -44.03 -16.40 70.90
CA LYS A 6 -44.24 -17.33 69.77
C LYS A 6 -42.89 -17.69 69.11
N LEU A 7 -42.71 -18.99 68.92
CA LEU A 7 -41.53 -19.66 68.36
C LEU A 7 -41.39 -19.40 66.85
N GLY A 8 -40.17 -19.59 66.36
CA GLY A 8 -39.71 -19.17 65.04
C GLY A 8 -40.10 -20.05 63.86
N ARG A 9 -39.92 -19.47 62.68
CA ARG A 9 -39.66 -20.15 61.41
C ARG A 9 -38.30 -19.68 60.89
N PRO A 10 -37.42 -20.58 60.40
CA PRO A 10 -36.15 -20.18 59.81
C PRO A 10 -36.39 -19.51 58.44
N PRO A 11 -35.51 -18.57 58.03
CA PRO A 11 -35.59 -17.94 56.72
C PRO A 11 -35.31 -18.94 55.58
N PRO A 12 -35.85 -18.68 54.38
CA PRO A 12 -35.70 -19.59 53.23
C PRO A 12 -34.25 -19.64 52.72
N PRO A 13 -33.86 -20.76 52.07
CA PRO A 13 -32.49 -20.93 51.57
C PRO A 13 -32.19 -19.90 50.48
N ALA A 14 -31.02 -19.26 50.61
CA ALA A 14 -30.48 -18.35 49.61
C ALA A 14 -30.37 -19.07 48.25
N ALA A 15 -31.02 -18.49 47.25
CA ALA A 15 -30.93 -18.95 45.86
C ALA A 15 -29.46 -18.91 45.40
N ALA A 16 -29.01 -20.03 44.85
CA ALA A 16 -27.69 -20.20 44.27
C ALA A 16 -27.44 -19.14 43.18
N ALA A 17 -26.30 -18.45 43.28
CA ALA A 17 -25.80 -17.55 42.26
C ALA A 17 -25.61 -18.30 40.92
N PRO A 18 -25.95 -17.68 39.77
CA PRO A 18 -25.73 -18.30 38.48
C PRO A 18 -24.23 -18.38 38.19
N ALA A 19 -23.77 -19.60 37.89
CA ALA A 19 -22.41 -19.89 37.48
C ALA A 19 -22.00 -19.05 36.27
N ALA A 20 -20.86 -18.36 36.38
CA ALA A 20 -20.25 -17.60 35.31
C ALA A 20 -19.91 -18.48 34.09
N PRO A 21 -20.19 -18.04 32.85
CA PRO A 21 -19.84 -18.82 31.66
C PRO A 21 -18.34 -18.72 31.35
N LYS A 22 -17.66 -19.87 31.49
CA LYS A 22 -16.40 -20.32 30.87
C LYS A 22 -15.60 -19.25 30.08
N ALA A 23 -14.67 -18.59 30.77
CA ALA A 23 -13.64 -17.72 30.20
C ALA A 23 -12.46 -18.46 29.52
N LYS A 24 -12.42 -19.80 29.53
CA LYS A 24 -11.31 -20.58 28.98
C LYS A 24 -11.40 -20.89 27.47
N ALA A 25 -12.54 -20.67 26.81
CA ALA A 25 -12.70 -20.94 25.37
C ALA A 25 -12.36 -19.74 24.46
N LYS A 26 -12.27 -18.52 25.02
CA LYS A 26 -11.95 -17.29 24.25
C LYS A 26 -10.45 -16.97 24.16
N ALA A 27 -9.61 -17.60 24.99
CA ALA A 27 -8.16 -17.48 24.90
C ALA A 27 -7.58 -18.41 23.81
N LYS A 28 -8.12 -19.62 23.66
CA LYS A 28 -7.65 -20.61 22.69
C LYS A 28 -7.88 -20.19 21.23
N ALA A 29 -9.01 -19.55 20.94
CA ALA A 29 -9.31 -19.01 19.61
C ALA A 29 -8.52 -17.72 19.23
N LYS A 30 -7.69 -17.19 20.14
CA LYS A 30 -6.78 -16.07 19.85
C LYS A 30 -5.34 -16.54 19.58
N GLU A 31 -4.98 -17.74 20.00
CA GLU A 31 -3.65 -18.33 19.78
C GLU A 31 -3.57 -19.05 18.41
N ASP A 32 -4.62 -19.76 17.99
CA ASP A 32 -4.60 -20.59 16.77
C ASP A 32 -4.38 -19.80 15.45
N ASP A 33 -4.76 -18.52 15.36
CA ASP A 33 -4.66 -17.74 14.11
C ASP A 33 -3.32 -16.96 13.95
N ALA A 34 -2.56 -16.77 15.04
CA ALA A 34 -1.24 -16.12 15.02
C ALA A 34 -0.10 -17.09 14.62
N GLU A 35 -0.35 -18.40 14.71
CA GLU A 35 0.61 -19.47 14.38
C GLU A 35 1.05 -19.48 12.89
N GLY A 36 0.33 -18.79 12.01
CA GLY A 36 0.60 -18.74 10.57
C GLY A 36 1.66 -17.73 10.11
N LEU A 37 1.85 -16.61 10.82
CA LEU A 37 2.70 -15.49 10.34
C LEU A 37 4.08 -15.45 11.03
N PHE A 38 4.12 -15.79 12.31
CA PHE A 38 5.34 -15.79 13.10
C PHE A 38 6.06 -17.13 12.97
N SER A 39 7.39 -17.09 13.05
CA SER A 39 8.20 -18.30 13.16
C SER A 39 8.21 -18.78 14.62
N SER A 40 8.36 -20.08 14.83
CA SER A 40 8.66 -20.64 16.15
C SER A 40 10.08 -20.31 16.64
N ARG A 41 10.96 -19.81 15.75
CA ARG A 41 12.32 -19.39 16.07
C ARG A 41 12.35 -18.00 16.68
N SER A 42 13.28 -17.74 17.60
CA SER A 42 13.63 -16.42 18.09
C SER A 42 14.62 -15.70 17.16
N PHE A 43 14.84 -14.39 17.34
CA PHE A 43 15.87 -13.67 16.58
C PHE A 43 17.29 -14.17 16.88
N ALA A 44 17.54 -14.67 18.09
CA ALA A 44 18.83 -15.26 18.45
C ALA A 44 19.10 -16.56 17.67
N ASP A 45 18.06 -17.37 17.44
CA ASP A 45 18.15 -18.61 16.66
C ASP A 45 18.48 -18.36 15.18
N LEU A 46 18.32 -17.12 14.70
CA LEU A 46 18.68 -16.72 13.33
C LEU A 46 20.17 -16.36 13.20
N GLY A 47 20.94 -16.43 14.29
CA GLY A 47 22.36 -16.08 14.31
C GLY A 47 22.64 -14.58 14.54
N LEU A 48 21.61 -13.77 14.82
CA LEU A 48 21.82 -12.36 15.11
C LEU A 48 22.53 -12.15 16.46
N HIS A 49 23.44 -11.19 16.48
CA HIS A 49 24.23 -10.85 17.67
C HIS A 49 23.33 -10.51 18.87
N PRO A 50 23.66 -10.97 20.10
CA PRO A 50 22.82 -10.80 21.29
C PRO A 50 22.39 -9.34 21.56
N THR A 51 23.30 -8.38 21.37
CA THR A 51 23.00 -6.94 21.55
C THR A 51 21.89 -6.44 20.62
N LEU A 52 21.87 -6.93 19.38
CA LEU A 52 20.84 -6.58 18.40
C LEU A 52 19.51 -7.25 18.74
N CYS A 53 19.54 -8.52 19.16
CA CYS A 53 18.35 -9.23 19.62
C CYS A 53 17.69 -8.55 20.82
N ALA A 54 18.48 -8.19 21.85
CA ALA A 54 17.98 -7.45 23.01
C ALA A 54 17.38 -6.09 22.60
N HIS A 55 17.99 -5.39 21.64
CA HIS A 55 17.43 -4.13 21.14
C HIS A 55 16.09 -4.30 20.42
N LEU A 56 15.98 -5.32 19.56
CA LEU A 56 14.74 -5.66 18.85
C LEU A 56 13.61 -5.99 19.83
N GLN A 57 13.90 -6.72 20.90
CA GLN A 57 12.93 -7.12 21.92
C GLN A 57 12.57 -5.96 22.87
N ASP A 58 13.57 -5.37 23.53
CA ASP A 58 13.35 -4.43 24.65
C ASP A 58 12.89 -3.04 24.20
N LYS A 59 13.38 -2.58 23.05
CA LYS A 59 13.17 -1.19 22.59
C LYS A 59 12.19 -1.09 21.43
N MET A 60 12.22 -2.06 20.52
CA MET A 60 11.30 -2.07 19.38
C MET A 60 10.06 -2.94 19.62
N GLY A 61 10.06 -3.77 20.67
CA GLY A 61 8.89 -4.57 21.08
C GLY A 61 8.58 -5.76 20.19
N PHE A 62 9.56 -6.25 19.41
CA PHE A 62 9.37 -7.44 18.59
C PHE A 62 9.46 -8.70 19.45
N GLN A 63 8.37 -9.46 19.52
CA GLN A 63 8.34 -10.73 20.29
C GLN A 63 9.08 -11.86 19.57
N GLY A 64 9.11 -11.85 18.24
CA GLY A 64 9.81 -12.84 17.43
C GLY A 64 9.76 -12.50 15.94
N PRO A 65 10.60 -13.16 15.13
CA PRO A 65 10.64 -12.97 13.68
C PRO A 65 9.39 -13.52 12.98
N THR A 66 8.99 -12.87 11.89
CA THR A 66 8.00 -13.45 10.95
C THR A 66 8.62 -14.59 10.16
N ARG A 67 7.81 -15.48 9.56
CA ARG A 67 8.32 -16.59 8.73
C ARG A 67 9.26 -16.12 7.62
N ILE A 68 8.92 -14.99 6.97
CA ILE A 68 9.77 -14.43 5.92
C ILE A 68 11.10 -13.91 6.48
N GLN A 69 11.10 -13.30 7.67
CA GLN A 69 12.32 -12.87 8.34
C GLN A 69 13.19 -14.07 8.73
N ALA A 70 12.58 -15.13 9.28
CA ALA A 70 13.29 -16.34 9.68
C ALA A 70 13.96 -17.08 8.51
N GLN A 71 13.37 -17.01 7.32
CA GLN A 71 13.97 -17.57 6.09
C GLN A 71 15.02 -16.63 5.49
N ALA A 72 14.75 -15.33 5.42
CA ALA A 72 15.60 -14.37 4.72
C ALA A 72 16.84 -13.93 5.49
N ILE A 73 16.75 -13.75 6.82
CA ILE A 73 17.85 -13.21 7.63
C ILE A 73 19.12 -14.07 7.54
N PRO A 74 19.07 -15.42 7.71
CA PRO A 74 20.28 -16.24 7.63
C PRO A 74 20.93 -16.21 6.25
N VAL A 75 20.14 -16.20 5.17
CA VAL A 75 20.64 -16.12 3.79
C VAL A 75 21.26 -14.75 3.52
N ALA A 76 20.62 -13.67 4.00
CA ALA A 76 21.17 -12.33 3.89
C ALA A 76 22.52 -12.22 4.62
N MET A 77 22.66 -12.85 5.79
CA MET A 77 23.92 -12.90 6.54
C MET A 77 25.03 -13.68 5.83
N SER A 78 24.68 -14.67 5.00
CA SER A 78 25.67 -15.48 4.27
C SER A 78 26.30 -14.76 3.07
N GLY A 79 25.86 -13.53 2.75
CA GLY A 79 26.35 -12.76 1.60
C GLY A 79 25.78 -13.18 0.23
N GLN A 80 24.86 -14.15 0.17
CA GLN A 80 24.25 -14.58 -1.09
C GLN A 80 23.23 -13.56 -1.60
N HIS A 81 23.13 -13.39 -2.92
CA HIS A 81 22.06 -12.59 -3.50
C HIS A 81 20.69 -13.16 -3.11
N LEU A 82 19.71 -12.30 -2.92
CA LEU A 82 18.41 -12.71 -2.40
C LEU A 82 17.27 -12.13 -3.22
N LEU A 83 16.29 -12.97 -3.57
CA LEU A 83 15.01 -12.54 -4.10
C LEU A 83 13.90 -13.05 -3.19
N VAL A 84 13.12 -12.12 -2.64
CA VAL A 84 12.07 -12.39 -1.67
C VAL A 84 10.72 -12.03 -2.28
N LYS A 85 9.86 -13.03 -2.48
CA LYS A 85 8.44 -12.84 -2.77
C LYS A 85 7.67 -12.91 -1.46
N ALA A 86 7.15 -11.78 -1.00
CA ALA A 86 6.35 -11.75 0.23
C ALA A 86 5.25 -10.69 0.20
N ALA A 87 4.07 -11.09 0.68
CA ALA A 87 2.92 -10.22 0.79
C ALA A 87 3.24 -8.94 1.59
N THR A 88 2.53 -7.86 1.29
CA THR A 88 2.72 -6.60 2.02
C THR A 88 2.33 -6.75 3.49
N GLY A 89 3.01 -6.03 4.39
CA GLY A 89 2.75 -6.10 5.83
C GLY A 89 3.32 -7.34 6.56
N THR A 90 4.15 -8.16 5.91
CA THR A 90 4.83 -9.33 6.49
C THR A 90 6.15 -9.01 7.23
N GLY A 91 6.51 -7.72 7.33
CA GLY A 91 7.73 -7.29 8.01
C GLY A 91 9.01 -7.35 7.17
N LYS A 92 8.90 -7.24 5.83
CA LYS A 92 10.02 -7.27 4.86
C LYS A 92 11.19 -6.35 5.23
N THR A 93 10.91 -5.18 5.79
CA THR A 93 11.94 -4.17 6.12
C THR A 93 13.02 -4.68 7.08
N LEU A 94 12.63 -5.43 8.12
CA LEU A 94 13.62 -6.00 9.04
C LEU A 94 14.37 -7.19 8.45
N ALA A 95 13.82 -7.86 7.44
CA ALA A 95 14.47 -9.00 6.80
C ALA A 95 15.79 -8.62 6.12
N TYR A 96 15.94 -7.36 5.67
CA TYR A 96 17.20 -6.83 5.15
C TYR A 96 17.92 -5.89 6.12
N LEU A 97 17.23 -5.06 6.92
CA LEU A 97 17.91 -4.11 7.81
C LEU A 97 18.63 -4.80 8.98
N ALA A 98 18.01 -5.82 9.60
CA ALA A 98 18.62 -6.52 10.72
C ALA A 98 19.96 -7.19 10.36
N PRO A 99 20.08 -7.98 9.27
CA PRO A 99 21.35 -8.57 8.89
C PRO A 99 22.40 -7.53 8.46
N ILE A 100 22.00 -6.43 7.82
CA ILE A 100 22.92 -5.32 7.47
C ILE A 100 23.51 -4.69 8.74
N VAL A 101 22.68 -4.35 9.73
CA VAL A 101 23.15 -3.78 11.00
C VAL A 101 24.01 -4.80 11.75
N HIS A 102 23.65 -6.09 11.68
CA HIS A 102 24.42 -7.16 12.28
C HIS A 102 25.84 -7.28 11.72
N LEU A 103 26.01 -7.21 10.41
CA LEU A 103 27.33 -7.28 9.78
C LEU A 103 28.14 -5.98 10.00
N LEU A 104 27.47 -4.82 10.01
CA LEU A 104 28.13 -3.54 10.26
C LEU A 104 28.61 -3.37 11.71
N GLN A 105 27.90 -3.89 12.70
CA GLN A 105 28.34 -3.83 14.11
C GLN A 105 29.54 -4.74 14.39
N MET A 106 29.67 -5.87 13.66
CA MET A 106 30.74 -6.85 13.84
C MET A 106 32.01 -6.51 13.08
N ARG A 107 31.98 -5.45 12.27
CA ARG A 107 33.10 -5.08 11.41
C ARG A 107 34.23 -4.42 12.21
N GLU A 108 35.45 -4.88 11.93
CA GLU A 108 36.69 -4.26 12.37
C GLU A 108 37.54 -3.82 11.14
N PRO A 109 38.06 -2.58 11.10
CA PRO A 109 37.80 -1.49 12.03
C PRO A 109 36.34 -1.00 11.97
N ARG A 110 35.90 -0.38 13.07
CA ARG A 110 34.55 0.15 13.23
C ARG A 110 34.21 1.16 12.13
N VAL A 111 32.93 1.20 11.75
CA VAL A 111 32.45 2.13 10.72
C VAL A 111 32.58 3.58 11.19
N GLU A 112 33.32 4.37 10.42
CA GLU A 112 33.45 5.81 10.57
C GLU A 112 32.64 6.58 9.51
N ARG A 113 32.41 7.87 9.77
CA ARG A 113 31.68 8.77 8.86
C ARG A 113 32.40 8.98 7.53
N THR A 114 33.73 9.01 7.55
CA THR A 114 34.62 9.19 6.39
C THR A 114 34.49 8.05 5.38
N HIS A 115 34.12 6.85 5.83
CA HIS A 115 33.95 5.69 4.96
C HIS A 115 32.73 5.78 4.03
N GLY A 116 31.79 6.70 4.29
CA GLY A 116 30.62 6.90 3.45
C GLY A 116 29.58 5.78 3.56
N THR A 117 28.95 5.45 2.44
CA THR A 117 27.79 4.54 2.38
C THR A 117 28.18 3.08 2.17
N PHE A 118 27.63 2.21 3.03
CA PHE A 118 27.79 0.75 3.00
C PHE A 118 26.55 0.03 2.48
N ALA A 119 25.38 0.53 2.84
CA ALA A 119 24.10 -0.04 2.43
C ALA A 119 23.26 1.02 1.72
N LEU A 120 22.73 0.67 0.56
CA LEU A 120 21.80 1.48 -0.22
C LEU A 120 20.45 0.75 -0.31
N VAL A 121 19.38 1.40 0.15
CA VAL A 121 18.01 0.90 0.03
C VAL A 121 17.25 1.79 -0.95
N ILE A 122 16.87 1.23 -2.09
CA ILE A 122 16.12 1.90 -3.13
C ILE A 122 14.63 1.59 -2.92
N VAL A 123 13.83 2.64 -2.82
CA VAL A 123 12.38 2.57 -2.56
C VAL A 123 11.59 3.38 -3.59
N PRO A 124 10.36 2.98 -3.96
CA PRO A 124 9.57 3.64 -5.00
C PRO A 124 9.05 5.03 -4.61
N THR A 125 8.70 5.25 -3.35
CA THR A 125 7.97 6.45 -2.90
C THR A 125 8.69 7.19 -1.79
N ARG A 126 8.39 8.48 -1.65
CA ARG A 126 8.97 9.35 -0.61
C ARG A 126 8.50 8.95 0.78
N GLU A 127 7.25 8.51 0.90
CA GLU A 127 6.69 8.07 2.16
C GLU A 127 7.34 6.77 2.64
N LEU A 128 7.49 5.78 1.75
CA LEU A 128 8.21 4.55 2.09
C LEU A 128 9.67 4.86 2.47
N CYS A 129 10.30 5.82 1.79
CA CYS A 129 11.64 6.31 2.17
C CYS A 129 11.69 6.81 3.61
N LEU A 130 10.76 7.67 4.02
CA LEU A 130 10.68 8.18 5.40
C LEU A 130 10.38 7.08 6.42
N GLN A 131 9.56 6.09 6.06
CA GLN A 131 9.23 4.97 6.92
C GLN A 131 10.41 4.02 7.14
N VAL A 132 11.08 3.58 6.06
CA VAL A 132 12.28 2.75 6.17
C VAL A 132 13.38 3.49 6.92
N TYR A 133 13.52 4.80 6.68
CA TYR A 133 14.42 5.66 7.44
C TYR A 133 14.07 5.67 8.94
N GLY A 134 12.80 5.81 9.31
CA GLY A 134 12.36 5.77 10.70
C GLY A 134 12.67 4.43 11.38
N ILE A 135 12.45 3.31 10.69
CA ILE A 135 12.80 1.97 11.18
C ILE A 135 14.32 1.85 11.33
N ALA A 136 15.10 2.31 10.34
CA ALA A 136 16.56 2.30 10.41
C ALA A 136 17.08 3.14 11.58
N GLN A 137 16.50 4.32 11.85
CA GLN A 137 16.84 5.15 13.00
C GLN A 137 16.57 4.45 14.34
N GLN A 138 15.42 3.78 14.46
CA GLN A 138 15.10 3.01 15.66
C GLN A 138 16.07 1.84 15.83
N LEU A 139 16.36 1.11 14.75
CA LEU A 139 17.24 -0.06 14.77
C LEU A 139 18.68 0.30 15.14
N VAL A 140 19.21 1.41 14.62
CA VAL A 140 20.59 1.85 14.88
C VAL A 140 20.75 2.70 16.14
N HIS A 141 19.69 2.92 16.92
CA HIS A 141 19.72 3.79 18.10
C HIS A 141 20.84 3.43 19.10
N ARG A 142 21.11 2.14 19.31
CA ARG A 142 22.24 1.68 20.16
C ARG A 142 23.60 1.72 19.45
N PHE A 143 23.61 1.79 18.12
CA PHE A 143 24.78 1.76 17.27
C PHE A 143 25.10 3.16 16.74
N HIS A 144 25.33 4.11 17.64
CA HIS A 144 25.45 5.56 17.35
C HIS A 144 26.50 5.96 16.29
N TRP A 145 27.40 5.06 15.91
CA TRP A 145 28.38 5.26 14.83
C TRP A 145 27.82 4.96 13.44
N LEU A 146 26.75 4.17 13.36
CA LEU A 146 26.02 3.93 12.13
C LEU A 146 25.05 5.08 11.92
N VAL A 147 25.24 5.80 10.81
CA VAL A 147 24.43 6.98 10.50
C VAL A 147 23.45 6.62 9.40
N PRO A 148 22.15 6.42 9.70
CA PRO A 148 21.14 6.30 8.67
C PRO A 148 20.86 7.69 8.07
N GLY A 149 20.53 7.73 6.79
CA GLY A 149 20.15 8.96 6.10
C GLY A 149 19.31 8.66 4.87
N TYR A 150 18.74 9.70 4.29
CA TYR A 150 17.91 9.54 3.10
C TYR A 150 18.08 10.67 2.08
N VAL A 151 17.81 10.36 0.81
CA VAL A 151 17.69 11.32 -0.29
C VAL A 151 16.44 11.06 -1.10
N MET A 152 15.64 12.09 -1.34
CA MET A 152 14.37 11.93 -2.07
C MET A 152 13.95 13.20 -2.80
N GLY A 153 13.09 13.04 -3.82
CA GLY A 153 12.52 14.20 -4.51
C GLY A 153 11.74 15.11 -3.56
N GLY A 154 11.70 16.42 -3.86
CA GLY A 154 10.97 17.40 -3.06
C GLY A 154 11.75 17.99 -1.87
N GLU A 155 12.94 17.48 -1.57
CA GLU A 155 13.82 18.00 -0.51
C GLU A 155 14.94 18.88 -1.07
N SER A 156 15.47 19.78 -0.22
CA SER A 156 16.55 20.69 -0.61
C SER A 156 17.84 19.94 -0.94
N ARG A 157 18.28 20.09 -2.19
CA ARG A 157 19.51 19.44 -2.70
C ARG A 157 20.77 19.87 -1.99
N SER A 158 20.83 21.14 -1.58
CA SER A 158 21.97 21.65 -0.81
C SER A 158 22.05 20.97 0.56
N LYS A 159 20.91 20.80 1.25
CA LYS A 159 20.86 20.09 2.55
C LYS A 159 21.21 18.61 2.40
N GLU A 160 20.75 17.96 1.34
CA GLU A 160 21.12 16.56 1.03
C GLU A 160 22.61 16.41 0.74
N LYS A 161 23.17 17.25 -0.14
CA LYS A 161 24.62 17.28 -0.41
C LYS A 161 25.43 17.47 0.88
N ALA A 162 24.99 18.35 1.77
CA ALA A 162 25.64 18.56 3.06
C ALA A 162 25.60 17.30 3.96
N ARG A 163 24.47 16.59 4.00
CA ARG A 163 24.35 15.32 4.75
C ARG A 163 25.22 14.22 4.15
N LEU A 164 25.21 14.06 2.83
CA LEU A 164 26.05 13.08 2.11
C LEU A 164 27.54 13.34 2.34
N ARG A 165 27.98 14.61 2.28
CA ARG A 165 29.37 15.00 2.56
C ARG A 165 29.81 14.62 3.97
N LYS A 166 28.91 14.71 4.96
CA LYS A 166 29.20 14.28 6.34
C LYS A 166 29.30 12.76 6.48
N GLY A 167 28.95 11.98 5.47
CA GLY A 167 28.91 10.52 5.53
C GLY A 167 27.59 9.98 6.09
N ILE A 168 27.00 9.04 5.36
CA ILE A 168 25.79 8.29 5.69
C ILE A 168 26.13 6.81 5.49
N SER A 169 26.08 6.00 6.54
CA SER A 169 26.43 4.56 6.49
C SER A 169 25.34 3.74 5.82
N ILE A 170 24.06 4.07 6.08
CA ILE A 170 22.88 3.40 5.52
C ILE A 170 22.04 4.47 4.82
N LEU A 171 22.01 4.44 3.48
CA LEU A 171 21.31 5.41 2.65
C LEU A 171 19.99 4.82 2.13
N ILE A 172 18.87 5.46 2.43
CA ILE A 172 17.56 5.15 1.84
C ILE A 172 17.26 6.19 0.76
N ALA A 173 16.86 5.76 -0.45
CA ALA A 173 16.72 6.70 -1.55
C ALA A 173 15.61 6.36 -2.54
N THR A 174 14.98 7.39 -3.11
CA THR A 174 14.14 7.24 -4.30
C THR A 174 15.01 7.29 -5.57
N PRO A 175 14.76 6.43 -6.59
CA PRO A 175 15.65 6.26 -7.75
C PRO A 175 16.09 7.56 -8.44
N GLY A 176 15.14 8.42 -8.80
CA GLY A 176 15.46 9.65 -9.55
C GLY A 176 16.38 10.62 -8.78
N ARG A 177 16.20 10.77 -7.47
CA ARG A 177 17.06 11.65 -6.66
C ARG A 177 18.42 11.03 -6.36
N LEU A 178 18.47 9.71 -6.19
CA LEU A 178 19.73 8.99 -6.07
C LEU A 178 20.59 9.16 -7.31
N LEU A 179 20.00 8.98 -8.50
CA LEU A 179 20.70 9.12 -9.77
C LEU A 179 21.30 10.52 -9.95
N ASP A 180 20.55 11.58 -9.63
CA ASP A 180 21.09 12.96 -9.63
C ASP A 180 22.31 13.09 -8.69
N HIS A 181 22.24 12.54 -7.49
CA HIS A 181 23.38 12.59 -6.56
C HIS A 181 24.58 11.78 -7.05
N LEU A 182 24.38 10.59 -7.63
CA LEU A 182 25.46 9.79 -8.20
C LEU A 182 26.17 10.50 -9.36
N GLN A 183 25.42 11.21 -10.21
CA GLN A 183 25.96 11.90 -11.39
C GLN A 183 26.65 13.23 -11.05
N HIS A 184 26.11 13.98 -10.08
CA HIS A 184 26.47 15.40 -9.91
C HIS A 184 26.96 15.77 -8.51
N THR A 185 27.16 14.80 -7.61
CA THR A 185 27.64 15.06 -6.25
C THR A 185 28.98 14.38 -6.00
N SER A 186 30.06 15.08 -6.32
CA SER A 186 31.44 14.62 -6.10
C SER A 186 31.75 14.28 -4.63
N SER A 187 31.05 14.89 -3.68
CA SER A 187 31.23 14.62 -2.24
C SER A 187 30.48 13.38 -1.74
N PHE A 188 29.80 12.63 -2.61
CA PHE A 188 29.09 11.42 -2.21
C PHE A 188 30.05 10.22 -2.26
N VAL A 189 30.44 9.73 -1.08
CA VAL A 189 31.33 8.57 -0.94
C VAL A 189 30.51 7.28 -0.85
N TYR A 190 30.62 6.43 -1.86
CA TYR A 190 29.95 5.12 -1.95
C TYR A 190 30.90 3.98 -2.38
N SER A 191 32.21 4.19 -2.32
CA SER A 191 33.22 3.19 -2.69
C SER A 191 33.14 1.92 -1.83
N ASN A 192 32.71 2.06 -0.58
CA ASN A 192 32.54 0.95 0.36
C ASN A 192 31.16 0.27 0.30
N LEU A 193 30.38 0.50 -0.75
CA LEU A 193 29.02 -0.05 -0.88
C LEU A 193 29.04 -1.58 -0.99
N ARG A 194 28.44 -2.24 0.00
CA ARG A 194 28.33 -3.71 0.13
C ARG A 194 26.93 -4.24 -0.15
N TRP A 195 25.89 -3.46 0.17
CA TRP A 195 24.49 -3.90 0.00
C TRP A 195 23.71 -2.95 -0.89
N ILE A 196 23.01 -3.50 -1.88
CA ILE A 196 21.96 -2.81 -2.63
C ILE A 196 20.65 -3.55 -2.41
N VAL A 197 19.67 -2.87 -1.84
CA VAL A 197 18.35 -3.41 -1.56
C VAL A 197 17.32 -2.72 -2.46
N PHE A 198 16.51 -3.49 -3.17
CA PHE A 198 15.33 -3.02 -3.88
C PHE A 198 14.09 -3.41 -3.07
N ASP A 199 13.45 -2.44 -2.41
CA ASP A 199 12.23 -2.67 -1.63
C ASP A 199 11.00 -2.22 -2.44
N GLU A 200 9.99 -3.08 -2.55
CA GLU A 200 8.86 -2.96 -3.47
C GLU A 200 9.32 -2.81 -4.94
N ALA A 201 10.12 -3.78 -5.41
CA ALA A 201 10.77 -3.74 -6.72
C ALA A 201 9.78 -3.68 -7.90
N ASP A 202 8.66 -4.39 -7.81
CA ASP A 202 7.53 -4.27 -8.74
C ASP A 202 7.08 -2.81 -8.92
N SER A 203 6.94 -2.11 -7.80
CA SER A 203 6.47 -0.73 -7.77
C SER A 203 7.48 0.26 -8.32
N ILE A 204 8.78 0.01 -8.13
CA ILE A 204 9.83 0.82 -8.76
C ILE A 204 9.69 0.78 -10.29
N LEU A 205 9.41 -0.40 -10.86
CA LEU A 205 9.28 -0.59 -12.30
C LEU A 205 7.97 -0.02 -12.85
N GLU A 206 6.86 -0.21 -12.14
CA GLU A 206 5.54 0.30 -12.54
C GLU A 206 5.45 1.82 -12.52
N LEU A 207 6.15 2.48 -11.59
CA LEU A 207 6.28 3.94 -11.57
C LEU A 207 7.21 4.49 -12.66
N GLY A 208 7.76 3.62 -13.51
CA GLY A 208 8.59 4.01 -14.65
C GLY A 208 10.05 4.31 -14.30
N PHE A 209 10.54 3.88 -13.13
CA PHE A 209 11.94 4.09 -12.74
C PHE A 209 12.92 3.05 -13.30
N GLY A 210 12.47 2.12 -14.14
CA GLY A 210 13.31 1.04 -14.67
C GLY A 210 14.62 1.53 -15.29
N LYS A 211 14.57 2.55 -16.16
CA LYS A 211 15.77 3.11 -16.78
C LYS A 211 16.72 3.75 -15.76
N ALA A 212 16.15 4.50 -14.79
CA ALA A 212 16.96 5.11 -13.74
C ALA A 212 17.66 4.05 -12.88
N VAL A 213 17.01 2.93 -12.59
CA VAL A 213 17.61 1.80 -11.86
C VAL A 213 18.75 1.15 -12.64
N GLU A 214 18.57 0.92 -13.95
CA GLU A 214 19.65 0.42 -14.81
C GLU A 214 20.86 1.36 -14.81
N ASP A 215 20.64 2.67 -14.89
CA ASP A 215 21.71 3.67 -14.88
C ASP A 215 22.40 3.74 -13.50
N ILE A 216 21.64 3.61 -12.41
CA ILE A 216 22.19 3.49 -11.04
C ILE A 216 23.08 2.26 -10.94
N LEU A 217 22.61 1.09 -11.37
CA LEU A 217 23.39 -0.15 -11.34
C LEU A 217 24.66 -0.07 -12.19
N GLY A 218 24.59 0.62 -13.33
CA GLY A 218 25.74 0.92 -14.19
C GLY A 218 26.78 1.78 -13.48
N LEU A 219 26.38 2.89 -12.87
CA LEU A 219 27.29 3.78 -12.12
C LEU A 219 27.91 3.12 -10.89
N LEU A 220 27.16 2.24 -10.22
CA LEU A 220 27.66 1.50 -9.06
C LEU A 220 28.57 0.33 -9.47
N GLY A 221 28.60 -0.07 -10.74
CA GLY A 221 29.36 -1.22 -11.23
C GLY A 221 28.82 -2.55 -10.67
N SER A 222 27.49 -2.68 -10.63
CA SER A 222 26.78 -3.85 -10.06
C SER A 222 25.98 -4.64 -11.10
N ARG A 223 26.28 -4.48 -12.38
CA ARG A 223 25.63 -5.19 -13.48
C ARG A 223 26.29 -6.54 -13.69
N ASN A 224 25.50 -7.59 -13.91
CA ASN A 224 25.99 -8.95 -14.15
C ASN A 224 26.90 -9.08 -15.40
N ASP A 225 26.88 -8.10 -16.31
CA ASP A 225 27.62 -8.11 -17.58
C ASP A 225 29.06 -7.54 -17.48
N ALA A 226 29.51 -7.10 -16.31
CA ALA A 226 30.90 -6.63 -16.17
C ALA A 226 31.84 -7.85 -16.18
N SER A 227 32.53 -8.08 -17.29
CA SER A 227 33.69 -8.95 -17.38
C SER A 227 34.71 -8.54 -16.30
N ASP A 228 34.78 -9.33 -15.24
CA ASP A 228 35.67 -9.19 -14.09
C ASP A 228 37.12 -9.52 -14.49
N GLU A 229 37.73 -8.74 -15.38
CA GLU A 229 39.16 -8.86 -15.69
C GLU A 229 40.04 -7.83 -14.97
N ASN A 230 39.47 -6.81 -14.30
CA ASN A 230 40.28 -5.72 -13.75
C ASN A 230 39.87 -5.15 -12.38
N LYS A 231 39.13 -5.88 -11.54
CA LYS A 231 38.94 -5.47 -10.13
C LYS A 231 40.03 -6.02 -9.22
N SER A 232 40.79 -5.08 -8.68
CA SER A 232 41.78 -5.21 -7.59
C SER A 232 41.47 -6.34 -6.61
N LYS A 233 42.43 -7.26 -6.45
CA LYS A 233 42.48 -8.42 -5.54
C LYS A 233 42.41 -8.07 -4.03
N THR A 234 41.90 -6.91 -3.63
CA THR A 234 42.09 -6.36 -2.28
C THR A 234 40.81 -6.13 -1.47
N ASP A 235 39.63 -6.49 -1.97
CA ASP A 235 38.39 -6.42 -1.18
C ASP A 235 37.78 -7.81 -0.97
N PRO A 236 37.90 -8.41 0.23
CA PRO A 236 37.52 -9.80 0.47
C PRO A 236 36.02 -10.10 0.37
N MET A 237 35.15 -9.09 0.27
CA MET A 237 33.69 -9.26 0.40
C MET A 237 32.94 -8.71 -0.83
N GLN A 238 32.39 -9.64 -1.60
CA GLN A 238 31.58 -9.37 -2.79
C GLN A 238 30.34 -8.56 -2.44
N ARG A 239 29.93 -7.65 -3.33
CA ARG A 239 28.68 -6.87 -3.16
C ARG A 239 27.46 -7.78 -3.25
N GLN A 240 26.53 -7.62 -2.32
CA GLN A 240 25.30 -8.39 -2.23
C GLN A 240 24.11 -7.52 -2.63
N ASN A 241 23.27 -8.05 -3.52
CA ASN A 241 22.02 -7.40 -3.92
C ASN A 241 20.83 -8.20 -3.41
N LEU A 242 19.83 -7.49 -2.86
CA LEU A 242 18.60 -8.05 -2.32
C LEU A 242 17.42 -7.41 -3.03
N LEU A 243 16.50 -8.22 -3.55
CA LEU A 243 15.29 -7.76 -4.22
C LEU A 243 14.08 -8.28 -3.45
N LEU A 244 13.25 -7.36 -2.96
CA LEU A 244 12.02 -7.67 -2.24
C LEU A 244 10.83 -7.15 -3.04
N SER A 245 9.87 -8.03 -3.30
CA SER A 245 8.68 -7.70 -4.08
C SER A 245 7.45 -8.41 -3.52
N ALA A 246 6.28 -7.77 -3.66
CA ALA A 246 5.02 -8.44 -3.35
C ALA A 246 4.60 -9.37 -4.51
N THR A 247 4.94 -8.97 -5.74
CA THR A 247 4.58 -9.66 -6.97
C THR A 247 5.83 -10.07 -7.76
N LEU A 248 5.71 -11.10 -8.61
CA LEU A 248 6.79 -11.55 -9.49
C LEU A 248 6.30 -11.58 -10.94
N ASN A 249 6.31 -10.41 -11.58
CA ASN A 249 6.01 -10.28 -13.00
C ASN A 249 7.27 -10.32 -13.86
N GLU A 250 7.11 -10.39 -15.18
CA GLU A 250 8.22 -10.44 -16.15
C GLU A 250 9.22 -9.28 -15.99
N LYS A 251 8.72 -8.08 -15.67
CA LYS A 251 9.58 -6.89 -15.45
C LYS A 251 10.45 -7.06 -14.21
N VAL A 252 9.90 -7.58 -13.12
CA VAL A 252 10.66 -7.87 -11.88
C VAL A 252 11.68 -8.98 -12.12
N ASN A 253 11.31 -10.03 -12.85
CA ASN A 253 12.25 -11.10 -13.22
C ASN A 253 13.40 -10.57 -14.09
N ARG A 254 13.11 -9.66 -15.03
CA ARG A 254 14.15 -8.97 -15.82
C ARG A 254 15.08 -8.14 -14.93
N LEU A 255 14.53 -7.37 -13.98
CA LEU A 255 15.34 -6.63 -13.02
C LEU A 255 16.20 -7.56 -12.16
N ALA A 256 15.64 -8.68 -11.71
CA ALA A 256 16.36 -9.71 -10.96
C ALA A 256 17.54 -10.25 -11.78
N ASN A 257 17.33 -10.59 -13.06
CA ASN A 257 18.38 -11.09 -13.95
C ASN A 257 19.51 -10.08 -14.19
N ILE A 258 19.20 -8.78 -14.20
CA ILE A 258 20.21 -7.71 -14.39
C ILE A 258 20.98 -7.43 -13.10
N SER A 259 20.35 -7.60 -11.94
CA SER A 259 20.86 -7.13 -10.65
C SER A 259 21.33 -8.22 -9.69
N LEU A 260 20.94 -9.48 -9.86
CA LEU A 260 21.23 -10.57 -8.92
C LEU A 260 22.07 -11.66 -9.62
N LYS A 261 23.13 -12.13 -8.96
CA LYS A 261 23.93 -13.28 -9.42
C LYS A 261 23.61 -14.50 -8.56
N ASN A 262 23.09 -15.56 -9.17
CA ASN A 262 22.68 -16.81 -8.48
C ASN A 262 21.87 -16.55 -7.19
N PRO A 263 20.72 -15.83 -7.26
CA PRO A 263 19.96 -15.49 -6.08
C PRO A 263 19.31 -16.71 -5.42
N VAL A 264 19.31 -16.72 -4.09
CA VAL A 264 18.42 -17.60 -3.32
C VAL A 264 17.01 -17.01 -3.37
N MET A 265 16.06 -17.84 -3.80
CA MET A 265 14.66 -17.47 -3.95
C MET A 265 13.90 -17.85 -2.68
N ILE A 266 13.20 -16.91 -2.05
CA ILE A 266 12.42 -17.14 -0.83
C ILE A 266 10.95 -16.76 -1.06
N GLY A 267 10.03 -17.61 -0.60
CA GLY A 267 8.58 -17.38 -0.68
C GLY A 267 7.89 -17.99 -1.91
N LEU A 268 8.53 -18.94 -2.60
CA LEU A 268 8.00 -19.64 -3.77
C LEU A 268 7.47 -21.06 -3.48
N ASP A 269 7.69 -21.57 -2.26
CA ASP A 269 7.61 -23.02 -1.96
C ASP A 269 6.22 -23.57 -1.64
N GLU A 270 5.16 -23.06 -2.26
CA GLU A 270 3.82 -23.68 -2.15
C GLU A 270 3.23 -24.15 -3.49
N GLN A 271 3.92 -23.95 -4.62
CA GLN A 271 3.43 -24.41 -5.93
C GLN A 271 3.97 -25.78 -6.37
N ASN A 272 4.92 -26.39 -5.65
CA ASN A 272 5.53 -27.68 -6.02
C ASN A 272 5.54 -28.71 -4.88
N LYS A 273 4.37 -29.01 -4.30
CA LYS A 273 4.15 -30.34 -3.70
C LYS A 273 3.16 -31.11 -4.58
N PRO A 274 3.62 -32.10 -5.36
CA PRO A 274 2.70 -33.07 -5.94
C PRO A 274 1.95 -33.69 -4.77
N SER A 275 0.62 -33.58 -4.79
CA SER A 275 -0.21 -34.35 -3.89
C SER A 275 -0.04 -35.81 -4.30
N GLU A 276 0.68 -36.58 -3.49
CA GLU A 276 0.61 -38.05 -3.53
C GLU A 276 -0.83 -38.45 -3.17
N ARG A 277 -1.71 -38.45 -4.17
CA ARG A 277 -2.89 -39.28 -4.15
C ARG A 277 -2.47 -40.64 -4.68
N SER A 278 -2.40 -41.58 -3.75
CA SER A 278 -2.38 -43.02 -4.00
C SER A 278 -3.39 -43.40 -5.08
N SER A 279 -2.90 -43.75 -6.27
CA SER A 279 -3.65 -44.52 -7.26
C SER A 279 -3.03 -45.92 -7.37
N ALA A 280 -3.43 -46.79 -6.42
CA ALA A 280 -3.48 -48.21 -6.71
C ALA A 280 -4.70 -48.45 -7.61
N LEU A 281 -4.50 -48.73 -8.90
CA LEU A 281 -5.26 -49.69 -9.71
C LEU A 281 -4.76 -49.69 -11.17
N GLY A 282 -4.48 -50.88 -11.70
CA GLY A 282 -4.81 -51.21 -13.10
C GLY A 282 -3.69 -51.19 -14.13
N LYS A 283 -2.98 -52.32 -14.26
CA LYS A 283 -2.17 -52.73 -15.42
C LYS A 283 -2.97 -52.67 -16.74
N LYS A 284 -2.30 -52.34 -17.86
CA LYS A 284 -2.03 -53.26 -19.01
C LYS A 284 -1.50 -52.52 -20.26
N HIS A 285 -0.38 -53.04 -20.80
CA HIS A 285 0.04 -53.18 -22.23
C HIS A 285 0.09 -51.91 -23.13
N THR A 286 1.03 -51.67 -24.06
CA THR A 286 2.03 -52.46 -24.82
C THR A 286 2.89 -51.45 -25.61
N SER A 287 4.22 -51.43 -25.45
CA SER A 287 5.25 -51.86 -26.43
C SER A 287 5.29 -51.16 -27.81
N LEU A 288 6.40 -50.48 -28.14
CA LEU A 288 7.41 -50.86 -29.16
C LEU A 288 8.24 -49.66 -29.67
N LEU A 289 9.57 -49.77 -29.51
CA LEU A 289 10.71 -49.41 -30.42
C LEU A 289 10.80 -47.97 -30.97
N SER A 290 11.95 -47.28 -31.03
CA SER A 290 13.31 -47.72 -31.38
C SER A 290 14.41 -46.72 -30.93
N ASP A 291 15.64 -47.23 -30.90
CA ASP A 291 16.92 -46.66 -30.44
C ASP A 291 17.59 -45.60 -31.35
N ASP A 292 18.51 -44.83 -30.73
CA ASP A 292 19.74 -44.15 -31.20
C ASP A 292 19.66 -43.09 -32.35
N GLU A 293 20.27 -41.89 -32.35
CA GLU A 293 21.60 -41.45 -31.89
C GLU A 293 21.66 -39.93 -31.51
N ASP A 294 22.61 -39.62 -30.62
CA ASP A 294 23.44 -38.39 -30.44
C ASP A 294 23.01 -37.00 -30.96
N GLU A 295 22.71 -36.08 -30.03
CA GLU A 295 23.06 -34.65 -30.20
C GLU A 295 23.26 -33.91 -28.84
N MET A 296 24.32 -33.11 -28.78
CA MET A 296 24.88 -32.30 -27.68
C MET A 296 23.92 -31.60 -26.68
N PRO A 297 24.37 -31.28 -25.45
CA PRO A 297 23.51 -30.74 -24.39
C PRO A 297 23.06 -29.32 -24.70
N LYS A 298 21.79 -29.15 -25.10
CA LYS A 298 21.12 -27.86 -25.19
C LYS A 298 20.91 -27.30 -23.78
N LYS A 299 21.58 -26.18 -23.49
CA LYS A 299 21.33 -25.31 -22.32
C LYS A 299 19.82 -25.17 -22.10
N HIS A 300 19.31 -25.70 -20.98
CA HIS A 300 17.97 -25.41 -20.49
C HIS A 300 17.86 -23.92 -20.14
N ASN A 301 17.50 -23.10 -21.12
CA ASN A 301 16.79 -21.87 -20.82
C ASN A 301 15.36 -22.29 -20.45
N ASN A 302 15.08 -22.37 -19.15
CA ASN A 302 13.72 -22.38 -18.65
C ASN A 302 13.04 -21.06 -19.05
N VAL A 303 12.48 -21.02 -20.25
CA VAL A 303 11.48 -20.03 -20.63
C VAL A 303 10.23 -20.42 -19.85
N VAL A 304 10.05 -19.78 -18.70
CA VAL A 304 8.85 -19.89 -17.88
C VAL A 304 7.72 -19.30 -18.72
N GLU A 305 6.73 -20.12 -19.10
CA GLU A 305 5.47 -19.65 -19.67
C GLU A 305 4.85 -18.57 -18.77
N PRO A 306 4.09 -17.59 -19.31
CA PRO A 306 3.58 -16.48 -18.52
C PRO A 306 2.56 -17.01 -17.50
N ALA A 307 3.02 -17.24 -16.27
CA ALA A 307 2.18 -17.57 -15.15
C ALA A 307 1.20 -16.41 -14.94
N VAL A 308 -0.10 -16.72 -14.94
CA VAL A 308 -1.12 -15.80 -14.45
C VAL A 308 -0.77 -15.48 -13.00
N ASP A 309 -0.60 -14.20 -12.69
CA ASP A 309 -0.22 -13.75 -11.34
C ASP A 309 -1.28 -14.21 -10.32
N ASP A 310 -0.99 -15.30 -9.62
CA ASP A 310 -1.79 -15.80 -8.49
C ASP A 310 -1.38 -15.03 -7.23
N PHE A 311 -2.26 -14.15 -6.75
CA PHE A 311 -1.98 -13.27 -5.62
C PHE A 311 -2.36 -13.93 -4.29
N LYS A 312 -1.37 -14.09 -3.41
CA LYS A 312 -1.61 -14.55 -2.04
C LYS A 312 -2.00 -13.40 -1.13
N LEU A 313 -3.27 -13.36 -0.74
CA LEU A 313 -3.81 -12.43 0.24
C LEU A 313 -3.87 -13.06 1.64
N PRO A 314 -3.75 -12.27 2.73
CA PRO A 314 -3.83 -12.80 4.09
C PRO A 314 -5.22 -13.40 4.37
N ALA A 315 -5.29 -14.60 4.98
CA ALA A 315 -6.54 -15.31 5.24
C ALA A 315 -7.53 -14.52 6.13
N GLN A 316 -7.01 -13.64 6.99
CA GLN A 316 -7.78 -12.78 7.88
C GLN A 316 -8.37 -11.53 7.21
N LEU A 317 -8.14 -11.33 5.90
CA LEU A 317 -8.70 -10.25 5.11
C LEU A 317 -10.09 -10.64 4.59
N VAL A 318 -11.14 -9.97 5.06
CA VAL A 318 -12.50 -10.13 4.53
C VAL A 318 -12.68 -9.20 3.34
N GLN A 319 -12.92 -9.77 2.16
CA GLN A 319 -13.04 -9.01 0.92
C GLN A 319 -14.50 -8.96 0.45
N ARG A 320 -15.00 -7.75 0.25
CA ARG A 320 -16.38 -7.50 -0.15
C ARG A 320 -16.48 -6.52 -1.30
N TYR A 321 -17.53 -6.61 -2.09
CA TYR A 321 -17.92 -5.58 -3.05
C TYR A 321 -19.30 -5.03 -2.72
N VAL A 322 -19.57 -3.78 -3.09
CA VAL A 322 -20.91 -3.18 -3.03
C VAL A 322 -21.30 -2.71 -4.42
N LYS A 323 -22.46 -3.18 -4.89
CA LYS A 323 -23.05 -2.75 -6.15
C LYS A 323 -23.83 -1.45 -5.92
N VAL A 324 -23.42 -0.37 -6.58
CA VAL A 324 -24.02 0.97 -6.37
C VAL A 324 -24.26 1.66 -7.70
N SER A 325 -25.47 2.19 -7.88
CA SER A 325 -25.77 3.05 -9.03
C SER A 325 -24.95 4.33 -8.99
N CYS A 326 -24.45 4.76 -10.15
CA CYS A 326 -23.52 5.88 -10.26
C CYS A 326 -23.99 7.14 -9.53
N GLY A 327 -25.27 7.54 -9.68
CA GLY A 327 -25.79 8.77 -9.08
C GLY A 327 -25.81 8.81 -7.55
N SER A 328 -25.86 7.65 -6.88
CA SER A 328 -26.00 7.54 -5.42
C SER A 328 -24.69 7.19 -4.73
N ARG A 329 -23.58 7.14 -5.46
CA ARG A 329 -22.32 6.54 -5.02
C ARG A 329 -21.73 7.21 -3.77
N LEU A 330 -21.71 8.55 -3.76
CA LEU A 330 -21.20 9.32 -2.62
C LEU A 330 -22.14 9.24 -1.40
N ALA A 331 -23.46 9.23 -1.64
CA ALA A 331 -24.44 9.05 -0.57
C ALA A 331 -24.30 7.66 0.10
N VAL A 332 -24.03 6.62 -0.68
CA VAL A 332 -23.74 5.28 -0.15
C VAL A 332 -22.42 5.26 0.62
N LEU A 333 -21.35 5.85 0.10
CA LEU A 333 -20.07 5.96 0.82
C LEU A 333 -20.24 6.62 2.19
N LEU A 334 -20.92 7.77 2.23
CA LEU A 334 -21.24 8.47 3.47
C LEU A 334 -22.04 7.60 4.44
N THR A 335 -23.03 6.88 3.94
CA THR A 335 -23.87 5.99 4.76
C THR A 335 -23.07 4.84 5.36
N ILE A 336 -22.19 4.22 4.58
CA ILE A 336 -21.30 3.14 5.05
C ILE A 336 -20.34 3.68 6.11
N LEU A 337 -19.68 4.80 5.84
CA LEU A 337 -18.76 5.43 6.80
C LEU A 337 -19.49 5.80 8.10
N LYS A 338 -20.67 6.41 8.00
CA LYS A 338 -21.49 6.76 9.17
C LYS A 338 -21.82 5.52 10.00
N SER A 339 -22.31 4.46 9.36
CA SER A 339 -22.61 3.21 10.06
C SER A 339 -21.36 2.58 10.70
N GLN A 340 -20.20 2.67 10.05
CA GLN A 340 -18.95 2.14 10.61
C GLN A 340 -18.56 2.93 11.86
N PHE A 341 -18.46 4.26 11.76
CA PHE A 341 -18.01 5.14 12.85
C PHE A 341 -19.01 5.25 14.02
N GLU A 342 -20.31 5.01 13.79
CA GLU A 342 -21.30 4.93 14.88
C GLU A 342 -21.25 3.59 15.64
N ARG A 343 -20.78 2.50 15.00
CA ARG A 343 -20.69 1.17 15.63
C ARG A 343 -19.42 0.96 16.43
N GLN A 344 -18.33 1.66 16.09
CA GLN A 344 -17.05 1.51 16.78
C GLN A 344 -16.46 2.88 17.13
N VAL A 345 -16.14 3.04 18.42
CA VAL A 345 -15.58 4.27 18.98
C VAL A 345 -14.21 4.62 18.38
N SER A 346 -13.41 3.61 18.01
CA SER A 346 -12.06 3.79 17.48
C SER A 346 -11.82 2.91 16.28
N GLN A 347 -11.68 3.50 15.09
CA GLN A 347 -11.28 2.79 13.88
C GLN A 347 -10.61 3.71 12.87
N LYS A 348 -9.72 3.13 12.05
CA LYS A 348 -9.15 3.81 10.90
C LYS A 348 -9.67 3.21 9.61
N VAL A 349 -10.06 4.10 8.70
CA VAL A 349 -10.53 3.74 7.35
C VAL A 349 -9.67 4.46 6.32
N VAL A 350 -9.26 3.76 5.27
CA VAL A 350 -8.57 4.34 4.12
C VAL A 350 -9.48 4.24 2.91
N VAL A 351 -9.68 5.34 2.19
CA VAL A 351 -10.54 5.43 1.02
C VAL A 351 -9.67 5.77 -0.20
N PHE A 352 -9.55 4.82 -1.13
CA PHE A 352 -8.80 4.98 -2.37
C PHE A 352 -9.68 5.57 -3.49
N MET A 353 -9.11 6.54 -4.20
CA MET A 353 -9.71 7.23 -5.35
C MET A 353 -8.69 7.35 -6.48
N SER A 354 -9.16 7.41 -7.72
CA SER A 354 -8.28 7.38 -8.90
C SER A 354 -7.54 8.69 -9.15
N THR A 355 -8.02 9.84 -8.66
CA THR A 355 -7.43 11.15 -9.01
C THR A 355 -7.21 12.06 -7.82
N CYS A 356 -6.23 12.96 -7.94
CA CYS A 356 -5.93 13.98 -6.94
C CYS A 356 -7.12 14.91 -6.71
N ASP A 357 -7.76 15.40 -7.79
CA ASP A 357 -8.90 16.32 -7.66
C ASP A 357 -10.09 15.63 -6.98
N ALA A 358 -10.30 14.33 -7.20
CA ALA A 358 -11.30 13.56 -6.48
C ALA A 358 -10.97 13.45 -4.98
N VAL A 359 -9.71 13.18 -4.62
CA VAL A 359 -9.27 13.17 -3.22
C VAL A 359 -9.53 14.52 -2.54
N ASP A 360 -9.21 15.62 -3.20
CA ASP A 360 -9.43 16.98 -2.69
C ASP A 360 -10.91 17.30 -2.45
N PHE A 361 -11.76 16.98 -3.43
CA PHE A 361 -13.21 17.15 -3.32
C PHE A 361 -13.80 16.33 -2.18
N HIS A 362 -13.52 15.03 -2.15
CA HIS A 362 -14.10 14.15 -1.13
C HIS A 362 -13.57 14.44 0.27
N HIS A 363 -12.29 14.80 0.41
CA HIS A 363 -11.74 15.26 1.69
C HIS A 363 -12.53 16.46 2.23
N THR A 364 -12.85 17.43 1.37
CA THR A 364 -13.63 18.61 1.74
C THR A 364 -15.03 18.23 2.20
N VAL A 365 -15.76 17.44 1.40
CA VAL A 365 -17.11 16.97 1.75
C VAL A 365 -17.10 16.17 3.05
N LEU A 366 -16.22 15.18 3.19
CA LEU A 366 -16.17 14.32 4.38
C LEU A 366 -15.80 15.09 5.66
N SER A 367 -15.03 16.18 5.54
CA SER A 367 -14.58 16.99 6.67
C SER A 367 -15.60 18.05 7.12
N GLN A 368 -16.40 18.56 6.20
CA GLN A 368 -17.19 19.78 6.37
C GLN A 368 -18.69 19.58 6.19
N LEU A 369 -19.15 18.48 5.60
CA LEU A 369 -20.58 18.25 5.41
C LEU A 369 -21.30 18.18 6.75
N GLU A 370 -22.27 19.06 6.93
CA GLU A 370 -23.13 19.12 8.11
C GLU A 370 -24.51 18.53 7.83
N TRP A 371 -25.17 18.05 8.88
CA TRP A 371 -26.46 17.40 8.81
C TRP A 371 -27.29 17.59 10.07
N SER A 372 -28.61 17.68 9.90
CA SER A 372 -29.58 17.77 11.00
C SER A 372 -30.23 16.40 11.27
N ARG A 373 -30.07 15.83 12.47
CA ARG A 373 -30.88 14.68 12.91
C ARG A 373 -32.33 15.16 13.01
N GLY A 374 -33.25 14.61 12.21
CA GLY A 374 -34.57 15.19 11.97
C GLY A 374 -35.46 15.42 13.19
N LEU A 375 -36.40 16.38 13.02
CA LEU A 375 -37.59 16.73 13.80
C LEU A 375 -37.42 16.79 15.34
N ALA A 376 -36.83 17.88 15.83
CA ALA A 376 -37.14 18.39 17.16
C ALA A 376 -37.21 19.92 17.10
N LEU A 377 -38.31 20.45 17.62
CA LEU A 377 -38.71 21.85 17.69
C LEU A 377 -37.82 22.73 18.59
N ASP A 378 -36.57 22.35 18.86
CA ASP A 378 -35.66 23.11 19.73
C ASP A 378 -34.24 23.15 19.17
N THR A 379 -33.85 24.33 18.69
CA THR A 379 -32.49 24.77 18.31
C THR A 379 -31.79 24.03 17.15
N ASP A 380 -31.55 24.80 16.09
CA ASP A 380 -30.93 24.48 14.81
C ASP A 380 -29.41 24.12 14.92
N LYS A 381 -29.06 23.12 15.74
CA LYS A 381 -27.66 22.67 15.89
C LYS A 381 -27.29 21.71 14.76
N LYS A 382 -26.82 22.27 13.64
CA LYS A 382 -26.11 21.51 12.62
C LYS A 382 -24.89 20.82 13.23
N GLN A 383 -24.74 19.53 12.99
CA GLN A 383 -23.56 18.76 13.40
C GLN A 383 -22.86 18.20 12.18
N LYS A 384 -21.56 17.88 12.29
CA LYS A 384 -20.84 17.19 11.23
C LYS A 384 -21.47 15.83 10.93
N PHE A 385 -21.57 15.48 9.66
CA PHE A 385 -22.10 14.19 9.22
C PHE A 385 -21.24 13.02 9.74
N LEU A 386 -19.92 13.20 9.74
CA LEU A 386 -18.92 12.29 10.29
C LEU A 386 -18.22 12.93 11.49
N GLY A 387 -18.18 12.20 12.61
CA GLY A 387 -17.59 12.66 13.87
C GLY A 387 -16.08 12.43 14.03
N CYS A 388 -15.36 12.10 12.94
CA CYS A 388 -13.93 11.77 12.97
C CYS A 388 -13.10 12.76 12.15
N LYS A 389 -11.78 12.80 12.41
CA LYS A 389 -10.85 13.57 11.56
C LYS A 389 -10.68 12.88 10.21
N VAL A 390 -10.56 13.68 9.16
CA VAL A 390 -10.32 13.24 7.80
C VAL A 390 -8.99 13.83 7.34
N PHE A 391 -8.16 12.99 6.73
CA PHE A 391 -6.86 13.34 6.18
C PHE A 391 -6.86 13.06 4.68
N ARG A 392 -5.95 13.70 3.94
CA ARG A 392 -5.77 13.44 2.51
C ARG A 392 -4.31 13.15 2.16
N LEU A 393 -4.07 12.28 1.19
CA LEU A 393 -2.73 11.99 0.69
C LEU A 393 -2.73 11.69 -0.81
N HIS A 394 -2.13 12.57 -1.60
CA HIS A 394 -2.01 12.41 -3.06
C HIS A 394 -0.79 13.16 -3.61
N GLY A 395 -0.47 12.91 -4.89
CA GLY A 395 0.80 13.35 -5.50
C GLY A 395 0.94 14.87 -5.71
N ASN A 396 -0.16 15.61 -5.79
CA ASN A 396 -0.16 17.07 -5.99
C ASN A 396 0.04 17.88 -4.70
N MET A 397 0.01 17.22 -3.54
CA MET A 397 0.26 17.89 -2.26
C MET A 397 1.74 18.24 -2.10
N ASP A 398 1.99 19.36 -1.42
CA ASP A 398 3.33 19.72 -0.98
C ASP A 398 3.90 18.67 -0.02
N GLN A 399 5.21 18.47 -0.09
CA GLN A 399 5.88 17.39 0.66
C GLN A 399 5.71 17.54 2.17
N GLU A 400 5.74 18.77 2.67
CA GLU A 400 5.54 19.05 4.09
C GLU A 400 4.13 18.68 4.55
N ASP A 401 3.12 19.00 3.73
CA ASP A 401 1.72 18.69 4.03
C ASP A 401 1.44 17.20 3.93
N ARG A 402 2.05 16.48 2.97
CA ARG A 402 2.00 15.01 2.90
C ARG A 402 2.53 14.38 4.18
N LYS A 403 3.68 14.86 4.66
CA LYS A 403 4.28 14.39 5.91
C LYS A 403 3.37 14.67 7.10
N LYS A 404 2.83 15.89 7.23
CA LYS A 404 1.90 16.27 8.30
C LYS A 404 0.64 15.40 8.28
N SER A 405 0.05 15.19 7.11
CA SER A 405 -1.15 14.38 6.92
C SER A 405 -0.91 12.91 7.31
N TYR A 406 0.19 12.33 6.82
CA TYR A 406 0.58 10.95 7.15
C TYR A 406 0.83 10.76 8.64
N LEU A 407 1.60 11.64 9.27
CA LEU A 407 1.89 11.57 10.70
C LEU A 407 0.63 11.79 11.54
N GLY A 408 -0.21 12.77 11.16
CA GLY A 408 -1.49 13.03 11.80
C GLY A 408 -2.37 11.79 11.78
N PHE A 409 -2.62 11.21 10.61
CA PHE A 409 -3.42 10.00 10.47
C PHE A 409 -2.83 8.80 11.23
N SER A 410 -1.50 8.66 11.23
CA SER A 410 -0.82 7.59 11.96
C SER A 410 -0.99 7.71 13.47
N SER A 411 -0.99 8.93 14.01
CA SER A 411 -1.13 9.22 15.45
C SER A 411 -2.57 9.10 15.96
N GLU A 412 -3.57 9.37 15.12
CA GLU A 412 -4.96 9.31 15.53
C GLU A 412 -5.42 7.89 15.88
N LYS A 413 -6.43 7.75 16.74
CA LYS A 413 -7.06 6.44 17.04
C LYS A 413 -8.27 6.16 16.14
N SER A 414 -8.96 7.23 15.74
CA SER A 414 -10.18 7.18 14.92
C SER A 414 -10.12 8.24 13.82
N ALA A 415 -9.95 7.81 12.56
CA ALA A 415 -9.75 8.74 11.45
C ALA A 415 -10.03 8.11 10.08
N ILE A 416 -10.24 8.96 9.08
CA ILE A 416 -10.35 8.58 7.67
C ILE A 416 -9.16 9.15 6.92
N LEU A 417 -8.52 8.36 6.05
CA LEU A 417 -7.56 8.85 5.07
C LEU A 417 -8.14 8.69 3.67
N VAL A 418 -8.26 9.78 2.92
CA VAL A 418 -8.64 9.77 1.50
C VAL A 418 -7.38 9.89 0.66
N CYS A 419 -7.14 8.97 -0.26
CA CYS A 419 -5.87 8.93 -0.97
C CYS A 419 -5.94 8.36 -2.38
N THR A 420 -4.92 8.65 -3.18
CA THR A 420 -4.62 7.92 -4.42
C THR A 420 -3.62 6.79 -4.15
N ASP A 421 -3.17 6.09 -5.18
CA ASP A 421 -2.21 4.97 -5.07
C ASP A 421 -0.83 5.33 -4.55
N VAL A 422 -0.57 6.63 -4.31
CA VAL A 422 0.58 7.09 -3.51
C VAL A 422 0.61 6.39 -2.15
N ALA A 423 -0.57 6.07 -1.57
CA ALA A 423 -0.69 5.38 -0.29
C ALA A 423 -0.84 3.86 -0.40
N ALA A 424 -0.99 3.30 -1.61
CA ALA A 424 -1.28 1.88 -1.80
C ALA A 424 -0.06 0.98 -1.55
N ARG A 425 1.16 1.52 -1.73
CA ARG A 425 2.41 0.72 -1.77
C ARG A 425 3.40 1.18 -0.70
N GLY A 426 4.06 0.24 -0.03
CA GLY A 426 5.11 0.52 0.95
C GLY A 426 4.67 1.17 2.27
N LEU A 427 3.65 2.03 2.24
CA LEU A 427 3.20 2.79 3.40
C LEU A 427 2.67 1.89 4.53
N ASP A 428 3.32 1.93 5.68
CA ASP A 428 2.89 1.24 6.88
C ASP A 428 1.89 2.13 7.62
N ILE A 429 0.62 1.90 7.33
CA ILE A 429 -0.46 2.56 8.05
C ILE A 429 -0.87 1.62 9.20
N PRO A 430 -0.56 1.96 10.45
CA PRO A 430 -0.85 1.07 11.57
C PRO A 430 -2.35 1.05 11.85
N LYS A 431 -2.87 -0.16 12.10
CA LYS A 431 -4.24 -0.41 12.62
C LYS A 431 -5.37 0.10 11.73
N VAL A 432 -5.21 0.01 10.41
CA VAL A 432 -6.32 0.24 9.47
C VAL A 432 -7.26 -0.95 9.54
N ARG A 433 -8.53 -0.70 9.87
CA ARG A 433 -9.57 -1.74 10.00
C ARG A 433 -10.26 -2.03 8.66
N CYS A 434 -10.45 -0.99 7.85
CA CYS A 434 -11.18 -1.08 6.59
C CYS A 434 -10.47 -0.31 5.47
N ILE A 435 -10.33 -0.94 4.31
CA ILE A 435 -9.93 -0.33 3.04
C ILE A 435 -11.16 -0.22 2.16
N ILE A 436 -11.52 1.00 1.77
CA ILE A 436 -12.58 1.25 0.80
C ILE A 436 -11.92 1.63 -0.51
N GLN A 437 -12.11 0.81 -1.53
CA GLN A 437 -11.73 1.10 -2.89
C GLN A 437 -12.94 1.77 -3.55
N TYR A 438 -13.00 3.10 -3.40
CA TYR A 438 -14.12 3.86 -3.93
C TYR A 438 -14.06 3.84 -5.45
N ASP A 439 -12.91 4.06 -6.06
CA ASP A 439 -12.69 3.79 -7.48
C ASP A 439 -11.98 2.44 -7.68
N SER A 440 -12.41 1.68 -8.69
CA SER A 440 -11.76 0.43 -9.08
C SER A 440 -10.31 0.68 -9.48
N PRO A 441 -9.35 -0.16 -9.02
CA PRO A 441 -7.96 -0.04 -9.41
C PRO A 441 -7.76 -0.36 -10.90
N GLY A 442 -6.63 0.11 -11.46
CA GLY A 442 -6.30 -0.04 -12.86
C GLY A 442 -5.83 -1.44 -13.25
N GLU A 443 -5.38 -2.25 -12.29
CA GLU A 443 -4.86 -3.61 -12.46
C GLU A 443 -5.12 -4.44 -11.17
N ALA A 444 -5.14 -5.77 -11.26
CA ALA A 444 -5.35 -6.65 -10.10
C ALA A 444 -4.19 -6.56 -9.07
N SER A 445 -2.96 -6.32 -9.51
CA SER A 445 -1.81 -6.06 -8.63
C SER A 445 -2.04 -4.84 -7.73
N GLU A 446 -2.64 -3.79 -8.26
CA GLU A 446 -2.97 -2.57 -7.53
C GLU A 446 -4.08 -2.81 -6.49
N TYR A 447 -5.09 -3.62 -6.83
CA TYR A 447 -6.09 -4.10 -5.86
C TYR A 447 -5.40 -4.74 -4.64
N VAL A 448 -4.49 -5.68 -4.89
CA VAL A 448 -3.77 -6.43 -3.86
C VAL A 448 -2.93 -5.52 -2.97
N HIS A 449 -2.25 -4.54 -3.57
CA HIS A 449 -1.47 -3.54 -2.82
C HIS A 449 -2.35 -2.67 -1.91
N ARG A 450 -3.50 -2.20 -2.42
CA ARG A 450 -4.47 -1.40 -1.66
C ARG A 450 -5.03 -2.18 -0.47
N VAL A 451 -5.50 -3.41 -0.67
CA VAL A 451 -6.07 -4.22 0.42
C VAL A 451 -5.01 -4.68 1.42
N GLY A 452 -3.75 -4.85 0.98
CA GLY A 452 -2.60 -5.13 1.84
C GLY A 452 -2.22 -4.01 2.82
N ARG A 453 -2.96 -2.88 2.84
CA ARG A 453 -2.85 -1.85 3.88
C ARG A 453 -3.58 -2.21 5.18
N THR A 454 -4.54 -3.15 5.14
CA THR A 454 -5.19 -3.71 6.34
C THR A 454 -4.74 -5.16 6.55
N ALA A 455 -5.32 -5.84 7.54
CA ALA A 455 -5.03 -7.25 7.85
C ALA A 455 -3.54 -7.56 8.15
N ARG A 456 -2.82 -6.61 8.76
CA ARG A 456 -1.37 -6.73 8.99
C ARG A 456 -1.04 -7.29 10.36
N ILE A 457 0.09 -8.02 10.44
CA ILE A 457 0.64 -8.52 11.70
C ILE A 457 -0.42 -9.27 12.54
N GLY A 458 -1.18 -10.16 11.89
CA GLY A 458 -2.22 -10.97 12.55
C GLY A 458 -3.55 -10.26 12.85
N GLU A 459 -3.67 -8.95 12.63
CA GLU A 459 -4.94 -8.23 12.84
C GLU A 459 -5.97 -8.55 11.74
N LYS A 460 -7.27 -8.50 12.08
CA LYS A 460 -8.36 -8.67 11.10
C LYS A 460 -8.53 -7.40 10.26
N GLY A 461 -8.75 -7.56 8.96
CA GLY A 461 -8.99 -6.46 8.03
C GLY A 461 -10.21 -6.69 7.16
N GLU A 462 -10.80 -5.59 6.67
CA GLU A 462 -11.88 -5.65 5.70
C GLU A 462 -11.54 -4.77 4.49
N ALA A 463 -11.82 -5.26 3.29
CA ALA A 463 -11.72 -4.51 2.06
C ALA A 463 -13.09 -4.43 1.39
N LEU A 464 -13.50 -3.23 0.99
CA LEU A 464 -14.77 -2.97 0.33
C LEU A 464 -14.52 -2.30 -1.03
N LEU A 465 -14.88 -2.97 -2.11
CA LEU A 465 -14.80 -2.47 -3.48
C LEU A 465 -16.14 -1.90 -3.93
N PHE A 466 -16.18 -0.65 -4.38
CA PHE A 466 -17.37 -0.05 -4.98
C PHE A 466 -17.40 -0.38 -6.47
N LEU A 467 -18.50 -0.99 -6.92
CA LEU A 467 -18.71 -1.27 -8.35
C LEU A 467 -20.05 -0.73 -8.82
N GLN A 468 -20.06 -0.14 -10.00
CA GLN A 468 -21.29 0.13 -10.73
C GLN A 468 -21.83 -1.17 -11.35
N PRO A 469 -23.14 -1.24 -11.66
CA PRO A 469 -23.71 -2.41 -12.34
C PRO A 469 -22.98 -2.78 -13.64
N VAL A 470 -22.45 -1.78 -14.37
CA VAL A 470 -21.71 -1.98 -15.63
C VAL A 470 -20.25 -2.42 -15.42
N GLU A 471 -19.75 -2.38 -14.18
CA GLU A 471 -18.37 -2.71 -13.81
C GLU A 471 -18.27 -4.11 -13.18
N LEU A 472 -19.38 -4.85 -13.02
CA LEU A 472 -19.41 -6.14 -12.31
C LEU A 472 -18.52 -7.22 -12.95
N ASP A 473 -18.26 -7.15 -14.25
CA ASP A 473 -17.33 -8.06 -14.92
C ASP A 473 -15.88 -7.92 -14.40
N TYR A 474 -15.56 -6.82 -13.69
CA TYR A 474 -14.29 -6.68 -12.97
C TYR A 474 -14.09 -7.73 -11.88
N LEU A 475 -15.17 -8.27 -11.30
CA LEU A 475 -15.06 -9.37 -10.34
C LEU A 475 -14.47 -10.64 -11.00
N LYS A 476 -14.84 -10.92 -12.25
CA LYS A 476 -14.31 -12.05 -13.01
C LYS A 476 -12.83 -11.86 -13.33
N ASP A 477 -12.44 -10.63 -13.67
CA ASP A 477 -11.04 -10.26 -13.88
C ASP A 477 -10.20 -10.49 -12.62
N LEU A 478 -10.69 -10.07 -11.46
CA LEU A 478 -10.05 -10.34 -10.16
C LEU A 478 -9.98 -11.84 -9.84
N GLU A 479 -11.03 -12.61 -10.15
CA GLU A 479 -11.06 -14.06 -9.92
C GLU A 479 -9.99 -14.80 -10.73
N LEU A 480 -9.67 -14.35 -11.95
CA LEU A 480 -8.56 -14.88 -12.75
C LEU A 480 -7.21 -14.75 -12.05
N HIS A 481 -7.09 -13.79 -11.13
CA HIS A 481 -5.89 -13.51 -10.35
C HIS A 481 -5.95 -14.06 -8.91
N GLY A 482 -6.87 -14.99 -8.64
CA GLY A 482 -7.04 -15.61 -7.32
C GLY A 482 -7.76 -14.75 -6.29
N VAL A 483 -8.39 -13.65 -6.71
CA VAL A 483 -9.07 -12.69 -5.83
C VAL A 483 -10.59 -12.84 -5.95
N SER A 484 -11.24 -13.40 -4.93
CA SER A 484 -12.69 -13.54 -4.86
C SER A 484 -13.31 -12.65 -3.79
N LEU A 485 -14.39 -11.94 -4.14
CA LEU A 485 -15.09 -10.99 -3.27
C LEU A 485 -16.53 -11.45 -3.03
N THR A 486 -17.02 -11.22 -1.81
CA THR A 486 -18.44 -11.48 -1.47
C THR A 486 -19.26 -10.19 -1.47
N GLU A 487 -20.56 -10.27 -1.73
CA GLU A 487 -21.39 -9.06 -1.71
C GLU A 487 -21.50 -8.47 -0.29
N TYR A 488 -21.37 -7.15 -0.19
CA TYR A 488 -21.59 -6.40 1.03
C TYR A 488 -23.10 -6.28 1.28
N PRO A 489 -23.62 -6.68 2.44
CA PRO A 489 -25.06 -6.68 2.72
C PRO A 489 -25.57 -5.26 3.02
N PHE A 490 -25.46 -4.34 2.04
CA PHE A 490 -25.76 -2.92 2.21
C PHE A 490 -27.21 -2.67 2.58
N GLN A 491 -28.16 -3.46 2.05
CA GLN A 491 -29.57 -3.32 2.41
C GLN A 491 -29.80 -3.44 3.92
N LYS A 492 -29.14 -4.39 4.59
CA LYS A 492 -29.23 -4.56 6.05
C LYS A 492 -28.65 -3.37 6.83
N VAL A 493 -27.65 -2.70 6.26
CA VAL A 493 -27.08 -1.48 6.85
C VAL A 493 -28.05 -0.32 6.68
N LEU A 494 -28.64 -0.21 5.49
CA LEU A 494 -29.58 0.85 5.12
C LEU A 494 -30.87 0.79 5.94
N ASP A 495 -31.39 -0.42 6.18
CA ASP A 495 -32.55 -0.67 7.05
C ASP A 495 -32.27 -0.27 8.52
N GLY A 496 -31.00 -0.04 8.91
CA GLY A 496 -30.64 0.46 10.23
C GLY A 496 -30.79 1.97 10.39
N PHE A 497 -30.96 2.74 9.30
CA PHE A 497 -31.08 4.19 9.34
C PHE A 497 -32.55 4.64 9.46
N PRO A 498 -32.85 5.64 10.31
CA PRO A 498 -34.21 6.12 10.48
C PRO A 498 -34.71 6.81 9.20
N VAL A 499 -35.96 6.54 8.85
CA VAL A 499 -36.68 7.25 7.80
C VAL A 499 -37.77 8.08 8.49
N ASN A 500 -37.68 9.40 8.42
CA ASN A 500 -38.64 10.33 9.03
C ASN A 500 -38.86 10.15 10.55
N GLY A 501 -37.82 9.76 11.30
CA GLY A 501 -37.90 9.62 12.77
C GLY A 501 -38.53 8.32 13.27
N GLU A 502 -39.06 7.47 12.38
CA GLU A 502 -39.65 6.18 12.74
C GLU A 502 -38.67 5.02 12.52
N LYS A 503 -38.68 4.04 13.44
CA LYS A 503 -37.99 2.75 13.24
C LYS A 503 -38.69 1.97 12.12
N PRO A 504 -37.96 1.27 11.24
CA PRO A 504 -38.58 0.63 10.08
C PRO A 504 -39.50 -0.53 10.52
N LEU A 505 -40.80 -0.39 10.27
CA LEU A 505 -41.70 -1.55 10.15
C LEU A 505 -41.30 -2.36 8.91
N LYS A 506 -41.46 -3.69 8.96
CA LYS A 506 -41.16 -4.64 7.87
C LYS A 506 -41.69 -4.11 6.52
N ARG A 507 -40.82 -3.54 5.70
CA ARG A 507 -41.15 -2.98 4.38
C ARG A 507 -40.67 -3.93 3.27
N LYS A 508 -41.39 -3.92 2.15
CA LYS A 508 -40.93 -4.57 0.90
C LYS A 508 -39.56 -4.01 0.53
N PRO A 509 -38.65 -4.81 -0.06
CA PRO A 509 -37.33 -4.32 -0.47
C PRO A 509 -37.49 -3.15 -1.44
N ILE A 510 -37.08 -1.95 -1.01
CA ILE A 510 -37.04 -0.74 -1.85
C ILE A 510 -35.69 -0.74 -2.57
N SER A 511 -35.66 -0.36 -3.84
CA SER A 511 -34.39 -0.19 -4.55
C SER A 511 -33.51 0.86 -3.88
N LEU A 512 -32.19 0.65 -3.90
CA LEU A 512 -31.20 1.50 -3.21
C LEU A 512 -31.38 2.99 -3.54
N ASP A 513 -31.58 3.32 -4.82
CA ASP A 513 -31.71 4.70 -5.30
C ASP A 513 -33.02 5.38 -4.87
N MET A 514 -34.04 4.60 -4.54
CA MET A 514 -35.33 5.08 -4.09
C MET A 514 -35.45 5.10 -2.56
N HIS A 515 -34.42 4.64 -1.85
CA HIS A 515 -34.47 4.59 -0.41
C HIS A 515 -34.49 6.02 0.18
N PRO A 516 -35.46 6.35 1.05
CA PRO A 516 -35.64 7.72 1.56
C PRO A 516 -34.39 8.30 2.23
N TRP A 517 -33.65 7.48 2.97
CA TRP A 517 -32.36 7.89 3.55
C TRP A 517 -31.34 8.30 2.49
N ILE A 518 -31.16 7.50 1.43
CA ILE A 518 -30.21 7.80 0.35
C ILE A 518 -30.62 9.08 -0.39
N LEU A 519 -31.90 9.23 -0.71
CA LEU A 519 -32.42 10.45 -1.34
C LEU A 519 -32.21 11.69 -0.46
N SER A 520 -32.37 11.55 0.86
CA SER A 520 -32.14 12.63 1.82
C SER A 520 -30.66 13.02 1.88
N VAL A 521 -29.75 12.03 2.00
CA VAL A 521 -28.29 12.25 1.96
C VAL A 521 -27.86 12.91 0.65
N GLN A 522 -28.37 12.42 -0.47
CA GLN A 522 -28.08 12.95 -1.80
C GLN A 522 -28.54 14.40 -1.95
N ARG A 523 -29.73 14.76 -1.43
CA ARG A 523 -30.21 16.15 -1.46
C ARG A 523 -29.33 17.09 -0.64
N THR A 524 -28.88 16.66 0.54
CA THR A 524 -27.98 17.47 1.38
C THR A 524 -26.63 17.65 0.71
N LEU A 525 -26.08 16.62 0.06
CA LEU A 525 -24.88 16.72 -0.76
C LEU A 525 -25.04 17.74 -1.89
N GLU A 526 -26.09 17.63 -2.69
CA GLU A 526 -26.35 18.54 -3.81
C GLU A 526 -26.54 19.99 -3.35
N ASN A 527 -27.17 20.20 -2.20
CA ASN A 527 -27.33 21.53 -1.63
C ASN A 527 -26.02 22.10 -1.09
N TYR A 528 -25.21 21.30 -0.39
CA TYR A 528 -23.89 21.72 0.12
C TYR A 528 -22.93 22.07 -1.02
N VAL A 529 -22.86 21.23 -2.06
CA VAL A 529 -22.02 21.49 -3.24
C VAL A 529 -22.53 22.69 -4.03
N ALA A 530 -23.84 22.95 -4.06
CA ALA A 530 -24.39 24.14 -4.72
C ALA A 530 -24.17 25.43 -3.93
N SER A 531 -24.19 25.39 -2.59
CA SER A 531 -24.03 26.57 -1.73
C SER A 531 -22.57 27.04 -1.62
N GLU A 532 -21.61 26.12 -1.69
CA GLU A 532 -20.18 26.42 -1.50
C GLU A 532 -19.44 26.51 -2.83
N ALA A 533 -19.07 27.72 -3.26
CA ALA A 533 -18.42 27.95 -4.56
C ALA A 533 -17.08 27.21 -4.71
N THR A 534 -16.29 27.11 -3.64
CA THR A 534 -15.01 26.40 -3.61
C THR A 534 -15.21 24.90 -3.78
N THR A 535 -16.12 24.30 -3.01
CA THR A 535 -16.50 22.89 -3.11
C THR A 535 -17.11 22.57 -4.48
N ASN A 536 -17.93 23.46 -5.02
CA ASN A 536 -18.51 23.30 -6.35
C ASN A 536 -17.42 23.22 -7.44
N LYS A 537 -16.41 24.09 -7.36
CA LYS A 537 -15.26 24.04 -8.27
C LYS A 537 -14.51 22.72 -8.13
N LEU A 538 -14.22 22.28 -6.90
CA LEU A 538 -13.57 21.00 -6.64
C LEU A 538 -14.38 19.83 -7.22
N ALA A 539 -15.71 19.86 -7.09
CA ALA A 539 -16.60 18.84 -7.66
C ALA A 539 -16.49 18.76 -9.20
N ARG A 540 -16.43 19.92 -9.88
CA ARG A 540 -16.26 19.98 -11.33
C ARG A 540 -14.89 19.48 -11.78
N ASP A 541 -13.83 19.86 -11.07
CA ASP A 541 -12.47 19.41 -11.36
C ASP A 541 -12.31 17.90 -11.10
N ALA A 542 -12.89 17.40 -10.00
CA ALA A 542 -12.99 15.98 -9.67
C ALA A 542 -13.74 15.18 -10.74
N PHE A 543 -14.91 15.65 -11.18
CA PHE A 543 -15.67 15.05 -12.28
C PHE A 543 -14.84 14.93 -13.57
N CYS A 544 -14.19 16.03 -13.98
CA CYS A 544 -13.39 16.05 -15.21
C CYS A 544 -12.15 15.17 -15.13
N SER A 545 -11.49 15.11 -13.98
CA SER A 545 -10.32 14.23 -13.79
C SER A 545 -10.71 12.77 -13.70
N TRP A 546 -11.78 12.44 -12.99
CA TRP A 546 -12.29 11.08 -12.85
C TRP A 546 -12.67 10.51 -14.21
N LEU A 547 -13.39 11.28 -15.05
CA LEU A 547 -13.74 10.81 -16.39
C LEU A 547 -12.51 10.50 -17.25
N ARG A 548 -11.46 11.33 -17.16
CA ARG A 548 -10.19 11.08 -17.85
C ARG A 548 -9.51 9.81 -17.34
N ALA A 549 -9.49 9.60 -16.02
CA ALA A 549 -8.94 8.38 -15.43
C ALA A 549 -9.72 7.15 -15.87
N TYR A 550 -11.06 7.22 -15.87
CA TYR A 550 -11.94 6.13 -16.31
C TYR A 550 -11.72 5.78 -17.79
N THR A 551 -11.43 6.75 -18.66
CA THR A 551 -11.07 6.46 -20.07
C THR A 551 -9.68 5.84 -20.25
N ALA A 552 -8.82 5.91 -19.23
CA ALA A 552 -7.41 5.54 -19.35
C ALA A 552 -7.14 4.04 -19.10
N HIS A 553 -8.15 3.26 -18.69
CA HIS A 553 -8.03 1.80 -18.56
C HIS A 553 -7.57 1.17 -19.87
N ARG A 554 -6.66 0.20 -19.77
CA ARG A 554 -5.99 -0.48 -20.89
C ARG A 554 -6.36 -1.96 -20.95
N GLY A 555 -5.98 -2.63 -22.03
CA GLY A 555 -6.15 -4.09 -22.17
C GLY A 555 -7.62 -4.54 -22.06
N GLU A 556 -7.83 -5.67 -21.39
CA GLU A 556 -9.15 -6.27 -21.16
C GLU A 556 -10.06 -5.37 -20.31
N LEU A 557 -9.50 -4.63 -19.37
CA LEU A 557 -10.25 -3.70 -18.52
C LEU A 557 -10.92 -2.57 -19.29
N LYS A 558 -10.42 -2.22 -20.48
CA LYS A 558 -11.07 -1.23 -21.35
C LYS A 558 -12.48 -1.67 -21.78
N LYS A 559 -12.73 -2.98 -21.89
CA LYS A 559 -14.06 -3.55 -22.25
C LYS A 559 -15.04 -3.43 -21.09
N ILE A 560 -14.53 -3.48 -19.86
CA ILE A 560 -15.30 -3.33 -18.63
C ILE A 560 -15.58 -1.84 -18.38
N PHE A 561 -14.54 -1.02 -18.28
CA PHE A 561 -14.61 0.41 -17.95
C PHE A 561 -14.80 1.30 -19.19
N MET A 562 -15.92 1.10 -19.90
CA MET A 562 -16.24 1.90 -21.09
C MET A 562 -17.07 3.13 -20.74
N VAL A 563 -16.54 4.34 -20.99
CA VAL A 563 -17.30 5.60 -20.76
C VAL A 563 -18.63 5.64 -21.51
N LYS A 564 -18.74 5.02 -22.68
CA LYS A 564 -19.99 4.96 -23.44
C LYS A 564 -21.12 4.23 -22.70
N LYS A 565 -20.79 3.38 -21.71
CA LYS A 565 -21.77 2.68 -20.85
C LYS A 565 -22.24 3.55 -19.68
N LEU A 566 -21.63 4.73 -19.47
CA LEU A 566 -21.95 5.62 -18.36
C LEU A 566 -22.95 6.71 -18.77
N HIS A 567 -23.86 7.04 -17.85
CA HIS A 567 -24.71 8.22 -17.97
C HIS A 567 -24.02 9.42 -17.30
N LEU A 568 -23.51 10.37 -18.09
CA LEU A 568 -22.70 11.48 -17.57
C LEU A 568 -23.44 12.39 -16.58
N GLY A 569 -24.77 12.51 -16.69
CA GLY A 569 -25.58 13.20 -15.69
C GLY A 569 -25.60 12.48 -14.33
N HIS A 570 -25.58 11.14 -14.32
CA HIS A 570 -25.48 10.37 -13.08
C HIS A 570 -24.07 10.44 -12.49
N VAL A 571 -23.05 10.46 -13.35
CA VAL A 571 -21.66 10.71 -12.92
C VAL A 571 -21.57 12.09 -12.27
N ALA A 572 -22.14 13.14 -12.86
CA ALA A 572 -22.17 14.49 -12.28
C ALA A 572 -22.88 14.48 -10.91
N ARG A 573 -24.04 13.83 -10.83
CA ARG A 573 -24.79 13.66 -9.57
C ARG A 573 -23.99 12.96 -8.47
N SER A 574 -23.10 12.02 -8.82
CA SER A 574 -22.21 11.34 -7.88
C SER A 574 -21.21 12.28 -7.18
N PHE A 575 -20.92 13.45 -7.77
CA PHE A 575 -20.12 14.53 -7.19
C PHE A 575 -20.99 15.64 -6.56
N GLY A 576 -22.29 15.40 -6.37
CA GLY A 576 -23.25 16.39 -5.84
C GLY A 576 -23.58 17.52 -6.81
N LEU A 577 -23.27 17.37 -8.10
CA LEU A 577 -23.58 18.38 -9.11
C LEU A 577 -25.01 18.18 -9.63
N LYS A 578 -25.81 19.25 -9.62
CA LYS A 578 -27.17 19.25 -10.18
C LYS A 578 -27.19 19.23 -11.71
N GLU A 579 -26.12 19.75 -12.33
CA GLU A 579 -25.97 19.82 -13.78
C GLU A 579 -24.63 19.23 -14.20
N GLN A 580 -24.63 18.61 -15.38
CA GLN A 580 -23.41 18.04 -15.97
C GLN A 580 -22.43 19.16 -16.37
N PRO A 581 -21.17 19.13 -15.89
CA PRO A 581 -20.14 20.06 -16.34
C PRO A 581 -19.81 19.89 -17.81
N SER A 582 -19.43 20.98 -18.48
CA SER A 582 -18.88 20.89 -19.83
C SER A 582 -17.52 20.19 -19.80
N LEU A 583 -17.36 19.18 -20.66
CA LEU A 583 -16.14 18.37 -20.74
C LEU A 583 -14.95 19.12 -21.36
N VAL A 584 -15.18 20.33 -21.86
CA VAL A 584 -14.15 21.21 -22.42
C VAL A 584 -13.51 22.00 -21.27
N GLY A 585 -12.64 21.35 -20.51
CA GLY A 585 -11.92 21.99 -19.43
C GLY A 585 -11.00 23.11 -19.93
N ARG A 586 -11.11 24.31 -19.36
CA ARG A 586 -10.09 25.39 -19.48
C ARG A 586 -8.69 24.89 -19.12
N SER A 587 -8.58 23.86 -18.27
CA SER A 587 -7.34 23.16 -17.92
C SER A 587 -6.65 22.50 -19.12
N HIS A 588 -7.39 21.94 -20.08
CA HIS A 588 -6.81 21.39 -21.31
C HIS A 588 -6.25 22.51 -22.20
N GLN A 589 -6.93 23.65 -22.28
CA GLN A 589 -6.41 24.84 -22.98
C GLN A 589 -5.19 25.43 -22.28
N VAL A 590 -5.14 25.43 -20.94
CA VAL A 590 -3.99 25.92 -20.16
C VAL A 590 -2.80 24.98 -20.29
N GLN A 591 -2.99 23.65 -20.24
CA GLN A 591 -1.92 22.68 -20.48
C GLN A 591 -1.45 22.67 -21.93
N LEU A 592 -2.35 22.81 -22.91
CA LEU A 592 -1.98 22.99 -24.33
C LEU A 592 -1.22 24.30 -24.54
N LYS A 593 -1.64 25.40 -23.92
CA LYS A 593 -0.93 26.69 -23.97
C LYS A 593 0.43 26.60 -23.29
N LYS A 594 0.54 25.90 -22.16
CA LYS A 594 1.81 25.69 -21.45
C LYS A 594 2.77 24.81 -22.27
N ARG A 595 2.30 23.68 -22.80
CA ARG A 595 3.07 22.82 -23.73
C ARG A 595 3.50 23.57 -25.00
N LYS A 596 2.62 24.36 -25.62
CA LYS A 596 2.98 25.20 -26.78
C LYS A 596 4.00 26.29 -26.43
N LYS A 597 3.99 26.81 -25.20
CA LYS A 597 4.93 27.83 -24.72
C LYS A 597 6.30 27.22 -24.37
N GLU A 598 6.33 25.98 -23.86
CA GLU A 598 7.55 25.20 -23.60
C GLU A 598 8.19 24.76 -24.93
N GLN A 599 7.42 24.25 -25.89
CA GLN A 599 7.93 23.90 -27.23
C GLN A 599 8.46 25.10 -28.02
N LYS A 600 7.85 26.29 -27.87
CA LYS A 600 8.38 27.53 -28.46
C LYS A 600 9.69 28.00 -27.81
N ARG A 601 9.95 27.62 -26.55
CA ARG A 601 11.20 27.94 -25.85
C ARG A 601 12.33 26.98 -26.20
N GLU A 602 12.01 25.72 -26.50
CA GLU A 602 12.99 24.73 -26.95
C GLU A 602 13.36 24.89 -28.44
N GLY A 603 12.48 25.46 -29.27
CA GLY A 603 12.73 25.71 -30.70
C GLY A 603 13.50 26.99 -31.05
N GLN A 604 13.85 27.84 -30.06
CA GLN A 604 14.66 29.05 -30.29
C GLN A 604 16.05 28.89 -29.66
N GLY A 605 16.92 28.13 -30.33
CA GLY A 605 18.36 28.22 -30.13
C GLY A 605 18.92 29.58 -30.59
N PRO A 606 20.10 30.01 -30.10
CA PRO A 606 20.57 31.37 -30.25
C PRO A 606 21.16 31.61 -31.64
N THR A 607 20.38 32.14 -32.57
CA THR A 607 20.89 32.74 -33.82
C THR A 607 21.02 34.25 -33.68
N LYS A 608 22.12 34.69 -33.07
CA LYS A 608 22.71 36.01 -33.36
C LYS A 608 24.24 35.86 -33.47
N ARG A 609 24.70 35.54 -34.69
CA ARG A 609 26.08 35.80 -35.10
C ARG A 609 26.31 37.32 -35.00
N ARG A 610 27.16 37.73 -34.05
CA ARG A 610 27.75 39.07 -34.01
C ARG A 610 28.55 39.28 -35.30
N LYS A 611 28.14 40.23 -36.14
CA LYS A 611 29.02 40.82 -37.16
C LYS A 611 29.99 41.75 -36.44
N PHE A 612 31.29 41.49 -36.58
CA PHE A 612 32.33 42.42 -36.20
C PHE A 612 32.32 43.61 -37.18
N PRO A 613 32.40 44.87 -36.70
CA PRO A 613 32.70 45.99 -37.56
C PRO A 613 34.23 46.10 -37.73
N THR A 614 34.70 45.98 -38.97
CA THR A 614 36.04 46.44 -39.36
C THR A 614 36.07 47.96 -39.32
N LYS A 615 36.89 48.53 -38.44
CA LYS A 615 37.31 49.93 -38.52
C LYS A 615 38.39 50.09 -39.60
N LYS A 616 38.23 51.12 -40.44
CA LYS A 616 39.18 52.22 -40.38
C LYS A 616 38.69 53.18 -39.30
#